data_AF-A0A9X1SHU0-F1
#
_entry.id   AF-A0A9X1SHU0-F1
#
_cell.length_a   1.000
_cell.length_b   1.000
_cell.length_c   1.000
_cell.angle_alpha   90.00
_cell.angle_beta   90.00
_cell.angle_gamma   90.00
#
_symmetry.space_group_name_H-M   'P 1'
#
loop_
_entity.id
_entity.type
_entity.pdbx_description
1 polymer ?
#
loop_
_entity_poly.entity_id
_entity_poly.type
_entity_poly.pdbx_seq_one_letter_code
_entity_poly.pdbx_strand_id
1 'polypeptide(L)'
;MTNRWELGGEKVGEPIMALRDAVNALRSGEFEGVRIDAIDHYIELFLMSFVPSIIDESLSDQQLEALDPDTVKQASFLLLANAIMQLRNKLAKSEKLQADSEWHERLIRHIAGLAQIEESPYVEFALRPPGVNLVNDPLISGLSQKMNVEIAKFFIIQPAMIEVVVEDVLGGKSDDDDDDDDDLDGLDD
;
A
#
# COMPACT_ATOMS: atom_id res chain seq x y z
N MET A 1 -24.66 18.56 -13.40
CA MET A 1 -23.23 18.27 -13.61
C MET A 1 -22.65 18.03 -12.25
N THR A 2 -22.22 16.80 -11.98
CA THR A 2 -21.50 16.44 -10.75
C THR A 2 -20.13 17.12 -10.77
N ASN A 3 -19.68 17.70 -9.66
CA ASN A 3 -18.36 18.35 -9.60
C ASN A 3 -17.26 17.28 -9.64
N ARG A 4 -16.14 17.54 -10.34
CA ARG A 4 -14.97 16.65 -10.38
C ARG A 4 -14.51 16.20 -8.99
N TRP A 5 -14.63 17.06 -7.98
CA TRP A 5 -14.31 16.68 -6.60
C TRP A 5 -15.20 15.56 -6.05
N GLU A 6 -16.51 15.62 -6.32
CA GLU A 6 -17.47 14.58 -5.92
C GLU A 6 -17.21 13.29 -6.70
N LEU A 7 -16.95 13.40 -8.01
CA LEU A 7 -16.56 12.25 -8.84
C LEU A 7 -15.26 11.60 -8.36
N GLY A 8 -14.24 12.39 -8.00
CA GLY A 8 -12.99 11.89 -7.43
C GLY A 8 -13.21 11.16 -6.11
N GLY A 9 -14.09 11.69 -5.25
CA GLY A 9 -14.50 11.03 -4.01
C GLY A 9 -15.12 9.66 -4.26
N GLU A 10 -16.18 9.60 -5.09
CA GLU A 10 -16.94 8.37 -5.37
C GLU A 10 -16.11 7.34 -6.16
N LYS A 11 -15.41 7.78 -7.21
CA LYS A 11 -14.74 6.89 -8.16
C LYS A 11 -13.34 6.47 -7.72
N VAL A 12 -12.70 7.22 -6.84
CA VAL A 12 -11.30 7.00 -6.44
C VAL A 12 -11.15 6.90 -4.92
N GLY A 13 -11.64 7.90 -4.19
CA GLY A 13 -11.50 7.98 -2.74
C GLY A 13 -12.15 6.82 -1.99
N GLU A 14 -13.45 6.58 -2.23
CA GLU A 14 -14.22 5.50 -1.60
C GLU A 14 -13.62 4.09 -1.84
N PRO A 15 -13.23 3.71 -3.07
CA PRO A 15 -12.49 2.48 -3.33
C PRO A 15 -11.23 2.28 -2.48
N ILE A 16 -10.44 3.34 -2.30
CA ILE A 16 -9.20 3.27 -1.51
C ILE A 16 -9.52 3.21 -0.01
N MET A 17 -10.53 3.95 0.45
CA MET A 17 -11.00 3.89 1.83
C MET A 17 -11.51 2.49 2.19
N ALA A 18 -12.19 1.78 1.28
CA ALA A 18 -12.61 0.41 1.52
C ALA A 18 -11.44 -0.54 1.81
N LEU A 19 -10.29 -0.36 1.13
CA LEU A 19 -9.07 -1.11 1.43
C LEU A 19 -8.47 -0.74 2.78
N ARG A 20 -8.50 0.56 3.12
CA ARG A 20 -8.03 1.05 4.41
C ARG A 20 -8.86 0.47 5.56
N ASP A 21 -10.19 0.44 5.42
CA ASP A 21 -11.10 -0.13 6.39
C ASP A 21 -10.86 -1.63 6.58
N ALA A 22 -10.62 -2.35 5.48
CA ALA A 22 -10.22 -3.76 5.52
C ALA A 22 -8.93 -3.97 6.32
N VAL A 23 -7.92 -3.11 6.14
CA VAL A 23 -6.67 -3.17 6.92
C VAL A 23 -6.88 -2.82 8.39
N ASN A 24 -7.69 -1.79 8.68
CA ASN A 24 -7.96 -1.39 10.06
C ASN A 24 -8.75 -2.45 10.85
N ALA A 25 -9.59 -3.23 10.18
CA ALA A 25 -10.26 -4.38 10.78
C ALA A 25 -9.29 -5.48 11.26
N LEU A 26 -8.04 -5.50 10.78
CA LEU A 26 -7.02 -6.48 11.19
C LEU A 26 -6.34 -6.17 12.51
N ARG A 27 -6.54 -4.98 13.09
CA ARG A 27 -5.85 -4.53 14.31
C ARG A 27 -6.18 -5.39 15.56
N SER A 28 -7.14 -6.32 15.45
CA SER A 28 -7.42 -7.34 16.46
C SER A 28 -7.62 -8.71 15.81
N GLY A 29 -6.92 -9.75 16.26
CA GLY A 29 -7.18 -11.14 15.84
C GLY A 29 -5.97 -11.91 15.31
N GLU A 30 -6.19 -12.68 14.23
CA GLU A 30 -5.27 -13.70 13.66
C GLU A 30 -3.87 -13.18 13.27
N PHE A 31 -3.73 -11.88 13.04
CA PHE A 31 -2.50 -11.24 12.59
C PHE A 31 -1.74 -10.51 13.72
N GLU A 32 -1.88 -10.99 14.97
CA GLU A 32 -1.09 -10.53 16.09
C GLU A 32 0.41 -10.65 15.78
N GLY A 33 1.14 -9.53 15.92
CA GLY A 33 2.56 -9.46 15.57
C GLY A 33 2.84 -8.98 14.14
N VAL A 34 1.85 -8.53 13.38
CA VAL A 34 2.07 -7.75 12.14
C VAL A 34 2.11 -6.25 12.45
N ARG A 35 2.95 -5.48 11.74
CA ARG A 35 2.93 -4.00 11.74
C ARG A 35 1.79 -3.45 10.88
N ILE A 36 0.55 -3.67 11.33
CA ILE A 36 -0.65 -3.12 10.66
C ILE A 36 -0.60 -1.58 10.60
N ASP A 37 0.02 -0.96 11.60
CA ASP A 37 0.34 0.47 11.64
C ASP A 37 1.16 0.94 10.43
N ALA A 38 2.18 0.18 10.05
CA ALA A 38 2.99 0.49 8.86
C ALA A 38 2.21 0.30 7.55
N ILE A 39 1.32 -0.70 7.51
CA ILE A 39 0.45 -0.94 6.35
C ILE A 39 -0.56 0.20 6.19
N ASP A 40 -1.21 0.63 7.27
CA ASP A 40 -2.14 1.77 7.26
C ASP A 40 -1.43 3.06 6.82
N HIS A 41 -0.20 3.30 7.31
CA HIS A 41 0.58 4.46 6.91
C HIS A 41 0.98 4.43 5.41
N TYR A 42 1.31 3.25 4.87
CA TYR A 42 1.52 3.09 3.43
C TYR A 42 0.25 3.43 2.64
N ILE A 43 -0.93 3.03 3.12
CA ILE A 43 -2.19 3.39 2.47
C ILE A 43 -2.40 4.91 2.47
N GLU A 44 -2.18 5.59 3.60
CA GLU A 44 -2.34 7.03 3.73
C GLU A 44 -1.37 7.82 2.84
N LEU A 45 -0.07 7.54 2.95
CA LEU A 45 0.94 8.28 2.19
C LEU A 45 0.87 7.95 0.71
N PHE A 46 0.72 6.66 0.39
CA PHE A 46 0.86 6.21 -0.97
C PHE A 46 -0.49 6.12 -1.68
N LEU A 47 -1.38 5.23 -1.25
CA LEU A 47 -2.62 5.01 -2.01
C LEU A 47 -3.51 6.25 -2.00
N MET A 48 -3.71 6.90 -0.85
CA MET A 48 -4.63 8.05 -0.74
C MET A 48 -4.07 9.34 -1.36
N SER A 49 -2.78 9.42 -1.69
CA SER A 49 -2.18 10.61 -2.31
C SER A 49 -1.77 10.37 -3.76
N PHE A 50 -1.03 9.28 -4.02
CA PHE A 50 -0.44 8.99 -5.32
C PHE A 50 -1.48 8.55 -6.35
N VAL A 51 -2.38 7.63 -5.99
CA VAL A 51 -3.39 7.11 -6.93
C VAL A 51 -4.34 8.22 -7.39
N PRO A 52 -4.92 9.05 -6.49
CA PRO A 52 -5.69 10.22 -6.90
C PRO A 52 -4.90 11.18 -7.79
N SER A 53 -3.64 11.49 -7.46
CA SER A 53 -2.82 12.40 -8.27
C SER A 53 -2.62 11.90 -9.70
N ILE A 54 -2.30 10.62 -9.88
CA ILE A 54 -2.13 10.06 -11.23
C ILE A 54 -3.44 10.11 -12.01
N ILE A 55 -4.55 9.74 -11.37
CA ILE A 55 -5.87 9.75 -12.02
C ILE A 55 -6.26 11.17 -12.41
N ASP A 56 -6.01 12.15 -11.53
CA ASP A 56 -6.32 13.54 -11.79
C ASP A 56 -5.53 14.10 -13.00
N GLU A 57 -4.26 13.73 -13.12
CA GLU A 57 -3.41 14.09 -14.25
C GLU A 57 -3.77 13.36 -15.55
N SER A 58 -4.32 12.14 -15.46
CA SER A 58 -4.48 11.25 -16.61
C SER A 58 -5.90 11.25 -17.20
N LEU A 59 -6.91 11.63 -16.42
CA LEU A 59 -8.32 11.55 -16.84
C LEU A 59 -9.01 12.90 -16.93
N SER A 60 -9.70 13.11 -18.06
CA SER A 60 -10.74 14.13 -18.17
C SER A 60 -11.94 13.81 -17.28
N ASP A 61 -12.80 14.81 -17.00
CA ASP A 61 -14.02 14.63 -16.19
C ASP A 61 -14.93 13.53 -16.74
N GLN A 62 -15.08 13.46 -18.06
CA GLN A 62 -15.92 12.44 -18.71
C GLN A 62 -15.35 11.03 -18.55
N GLN A 63 -14.01 10.89 -18.58
CA GLN A 63 -13.36 9.61 -18.35
C GLN A 63 -13.41 9.21 -16.87
N LEU A 64 -13.28 10.17 -15.96
CA LEU A 64 -13.44 9.95 -14.53
C LEU A 64 -14.87 9.50 -14.20
N GLU A 65 -15.87 10.14 -14.81
CA GLU A 65 -17.28 9.75 -14.63
C GLU A 65 -17.55 8.31 -15.11
N ALA A 66 -16.89 7.88 -16.19
CA ALA A 66 -16.99 6.53 -16.74
C ALA A 66 -16.09 5.50 -16.03
N LEU A 67 -15.22 5.92 -15.11
CA LEU A 67 -14.31 5.03 -14.39
C LEU A 67 -15.10 4.15 -13.43
N ASP A 68 -14.91 2.85 -13.54
CA ASP A 68 -15.48 1.88 -12.61
C ASP A 68 -14.71 1.92 -11.27
N PRO A 69 -15.37 2.23 -10.13
CA PRO A 69 -14.73 2.26 -8.81
C PRO A 69 -14.03 0.94 -8.46
N ASP A 70 -14.56 -0.21 -8.91
CA ASP A 70 -13.95 -1.51 -8.65
C ASP A 70 -12.60 -1.67 -9.35
N THR A 71 -12.41 -1.01 -10.51
CA THR A 71 -11.11 -1.01 -11.20
C THR A 71 -10.05 -0.31 -10.35
N VAL A 72 -10.38 0.82 -9.71
CA VAL A 72 -9.47 1.53 -8.80
C VAL A 72 -9.19 0.68 -7.56
N LYS A 73 -10.22 0.07 -6.97
CA LYS A 73 -10.07 -0.80 -5.79
C LYS A 73 -9.13 -1.97 -6.09
N GLN A 74 -9.31 -2.65 -7.22
CA GLN A 74 -8.47 -3.77 -7.66
C GLN A 74 -7.02 -3.34 -7.89
N ALA A 75 -6.81 -2.22 -8.60
CA ALA A 75 -5.47 -1.72 -8.88
C ALA A 75 -4.74 -1.32 -7.59
N SER A 76 -5.42 -0.61 -6.68
CA SER A 76 -4.90 -0.25 -5.36
C SER A 76 -4.62 -1.46 -4.47
N PHE A 77 -5.46 -2.51 -4.54
CA PHE A 77 -5.19 -3.77 -3.86
C PHE A 77 -3.90 -4.43 -4.36
N LEU A 78 -3.66 -4.46 -5.67
CA LEU A 78 -2.44 -5.04 -6.23
C LEU A 78 -1.18 -4.28 -5.77
N LEU A 79 -1.26 -2.95 -5.65
CA LEU A 79 -0.18 -2.13 -5.10
C LEU A 79 0.08 -2.45 -3.64
N LEU A 80 -0.98 -2.51 -2.82
CA LEU A 80 -0.92 -2.88 -1.41
C LEU A 80 -0.32 -4.28 -1.21
N ALA A 81 -0.80 -5.26 -1.95
CA ALA A 81 -0.33 -6.63 -1.84
C ALA A 81 1.14 -6.76 -2.26
N ASN A 82 1.56 -6.07 -3.32
CA ASN A 82 2.96 -5.99 -3.70
C ASN A 82 3.82 -5.34 -2.59
N ALA A 83 3.34 -4.28 -1.95
CA ALA A 83 4.04 -3.67 -0.81
C ALA A 83 4.16 -4.66 0.35
N ILE A 84 3.10 -5.38 0.72
CA ILE A 84 3.13 -6.43 1.76
C ILE A 84 4.17 -7.51 1.39
N MET A 85 4.17 -7.98 0.15
CA MET A 85 5.11 -9.00 -0.34
C MET A 85 6.57 -8.55 -0.21
N GLN A 86 6.87 -7.31 -0.60
CA GLN A 86 8.23 -6.76 -0.54
C GLN A 86 8.67 -6.44 0.90
N LEU A 87 7.74 -6.01 1.74
CA LEU A 87 8.01 -5.58 3.10
C LEU A 87 7.85 -6.67 4.15
N ARG A 88 7.47 -7.90 3.76
CA ARG A 88 7.13 -8.99 4.68
C ARG A 88 8.15 -9.14 5.83
N ASN A 89 9.44 -9.16 5.53
CA ASN A 89 10.47 -9.35 6.56
C ASN A 89 10.49 -8.22 7.60
N LYS A 90 10.14 -6.99 7.19
CA LYS A 90 10.11 -5.79 8.04
C LYS A 90 8.76 -5.61 8.75
N LEU A 91 7.68 -6.17 8.20
CA LEU A 91 6.33 -6.12 8.78
C LEU A 91 6.13 -7.13 9.92
N ALA A 92 6.97 -8.16 10.00
CA ALA A 92 6.91 -9.18 11.05
C ALA A 92 7.55 -8.68 12.37
N LYS A 93 6.74 -8.48 13.41
CA LYS A 93 7.19 -8.05 14.75
C LYS A 93 7.77 -9.18 15.60
N SER A 94 7.36 -10.42 15.35
CA SER A 94 7.66 -11.56 16.23
C SER A 94 8.44 -12.66 15.51
N GLU A 95 9.29 -13.36 16.24
CA GLU A 95 10.05 -14.50 15.72
C GLU A 95 9.12 -15.61 15.18
N LYS A 96 7.97 -15.80 15.81
CA LYS A 96 6.94 -16.74 15.36
C LYS A 96 6.44 -16.40 13.96
N LEU A 97 6.18 -15.11 13.69
CA LEU A 97 5.71 -14.66 12.39
C LEU A 97 6.85 -14.69 11.35
N GLN A 98 8.08 -14.37 11.77
CA GLN A 98 9.27 -14.47 10.91
C GLN A 98 9.57 -15.92 10.49
N ALA A 99 9.26 -16.89 11.35
CA ALA A 99 9.41 -18.32 11.06
C ALA A 99 8.30 -18.90 10.16
N ASP A 100 7.18 -18.19 10.01
CA ASP A 100 6.07 -18.56 9.14
C ASP A 100 6.31 -18.00 7.74
N SER A 101 6.60 -18.84 6.75
CA SER A 101 6.87 -18.36 5.40
C SER A 101 5.63 -17.84 4.67
N GLU A 102 4.41 -18.12 5.15
CA GLU A 102 3.16 -17.93 4.40
C GLU A 102 2.20 -16.91 5.07
N TRP A 103 2.56 -16.32 6.21
CA TRP A 103 1.66 -15.39 6.92
C TRP A 103 1.20 -14.22 6.04
N HIS A 104 2.07 -13.76 5.14
CA HIS A 104 1.81 -12.64 4.26
C HIS A 104 0.77 -13.01 3.18
N GLU A 105 0.76 -14.26 2.71
CA GLU A 105 -0.26 -14.74 1.79
C GLU A 105 -1.64 -14.79 2.45
N ARG A 106 -1.70 -15.29 3.69
CA ARG A 106 -2.94 -15.32 4.47
C ARG A 106 -3.44 -13.91 4.77
N LEU A 107 -2.54 -12.98 5.08
CA LEU A 107 -2.87 -11.56 5.25
C LEU A 107 -3.47 -10.96 3.97
N ILE A 108 -2.83 -11.16 2.82
CA ILE A 108 -3.31 -10.63 1.52
C ILE A 108 -4.70 -11.19 1.20
N ARG A 109 -4.91 -12.50 1.39
CA ARG A 109 -6.21 -13.15 1.19
C ARG A 109 -7.29 -12.62 2.15
N HIS A 110 -6.91 -12.36 3.40
CA HIS A 110 -7.85 -11.83 4.39
C HIS A 110 -8.26 -10.38 4.07
N ILE A 111 -7.31 -9.53 3.68
CA ILE A 111 -7.59 -8.17 3.19
C ILE A 111 -8.50 -8.23 1.95
N ALA A 112 -8.18 -9.12 1.00
CA ALA A 112 -8.99 -9.33 -0.20
C ALA A 112 -10.44 -9.72 0.15
N GLY A 113 -10.63 -10.65 1.09
CA GLY A 113 -11.95 -11.06 1.55
C GLY A 113 -12.74 -9.91 2.16
N LEU A 114 -12.11 -9.11 3.04
CA LEU A 114 -12.76 -7.95 3.68
C LEU A 114 -13.09 -6.84 2.67
N ALA A 115 -12.21 -6.58 1.70
CA ALA A 115 -12.38 -5.57 0.67
C ALA A 115 -13.20 -6.06 -0.56
N GLN A 116 -13.68 -7.31 -0.53
CA GLN A 116 -14.44 -7.95 -1.60
C GLN A 116 -13.69 -7.96 -2.94
N ILE A 117 -12.41 -8.30 -2.91
CA ILE A 117 -11.59 -8.52 -4.09
C ILE A 117 -11.77 -9.96 -4.58
N GLU A 118 -11.94 -10.13 -5.89
CA GLU A 118 -12.04 -11.47 -6.48
C GLU A 118 -10.73 -12.23 -6.36
N GLU A 119 -10.82 -13.50 -5.94
CA GLU A 119 -9.68 -14.40 -5.78
C GLU A 119 -8.89 -14.53 -7.10
N SER A 120 -9.58 -14.89 -8.19
CA SER A 120 -9.03 -14.87 -9.54
C SER A 120 -9.62 -13.70 -10.31
N PRO A 121 -8.82 -12.90 -11.03
CA PRO A 121 -7.37 -13.06 -11.24
C PRO A 121 -6.50 -12.31 -10.22
N TYR A 122 -7.07 -11.50 -9.32
CA TYR A 122 -6.30 -10.47 -8.59
C TYR A 122 -5.47 -11.01 -7.43
N VAL A 123 -6.07 -11.82 -6.55
CA VAL A 123 -5.33 -12.40 -5.41
C VAL A 123 -4.29 -13.39 -5.92
N GLU A 124 -4.66 -14.26 -6.87
CA GLU A 124 -3.72 -15.18 -7.52
C GLU A 124 -2.54 -14.45 -8.18
N PHE A 125 -2.79 -13.31 -8.81
CA PHE A 125 -1.73 -12.48 -9.40
C PHE A 125 -0.83 -11.87 -8.32
N ALA A 126 -1.42 -11.31 -7.25
CA ALA A 126 -0.70 -10.63 -6.18
C ALA A 126 0.26 -11.55 -5.41
N LEU A 127 -0.09 -12.83 -5.30
CA LEU A 127 0.72 -13.85 -4.61
C LEU A 127 1.80 -14.48 -5.49
N ARG A 128 1.93 -14.04 -6.75
CA ARG A 128 3.01 -14.54 -7.60
C ARG A 128 4.38 -14.13 -7.02
N PRO A 129 5.41 -14.97 -7.20
CA PRO A 129 6.75 -14.64 -6.75
C PRO A 129 7.25 -13.30 -7.32
N PRO A 130 8.10 -12.57 -6.58
CA PRO A 130 8.77 -11.37 -7.10
C PRO A 130 9.51 -11.68 -8.41
N GLY A 131 9.47 -10.76 -9.38
CA GLY A 131 10.13 -10.91 -10.69
C GLY A 131 9.20 -11.22 -11.86
N VAL A 132 7.88 -11.29 -11.65
CA VAL A 132 6.90 -11.31 -12.75
C VAL A 132 7.03 -10.03 -13.58
N ASN A 133 7.10 -10.20 -14.90
CA ASN A 133 7.15 -9.07 -15.83
C ASN A 133 5.79 -8.35 -15.89
N LEU A 134 5.60 -7.36 -15.03
CA LEU A 134 4.38 -6.56 -14.93
C LEU A 134 4.03 -5.85 -16.25
N VAL A 135 5.02 -5.49 -17.06
CA VAL A 135 4.83 -4.73 -18.31
C VAL A 135 4.06 -5.54 -19.35
N ASN A 136 4.26 -6.85 -19.37
CA ASN A 136 3.67 -7.74 -20.36
C ASN A 136 2.50 -8.56 -19.78
N ASP A 137 2.11 -8.33 -18.52
CA ASP A 137 1.02 -9.10 -17.93
C ASP A 137 -0.35 -8.59 -18.44
N PRO A 138 -1.23 -9.49 -18.97
CA PRO A 138 -2.53 -9.10 -19.49
C PRO A 138 -3.46 -8.46 -18.46
N LEU A 139 -3.38 -8.87 -17.18
CA LEU A 139 -4.19 -8.29 -16.10
C LEU A 139 -3.80 -6.84 -15.89
N ILE A 140 -2.49 -6.59 -15.77
CA ILE A 140 -1.94 -5.24 -15.56
C ILE A 140 -2.21 -4.36 -16.77
N SER A 141 -2.03 -4.88 -17.98
CA SER A 141 -2.34 -4.18 -19.22
C SER A 141 -3.82 -3.81 -19.31
N GLY A 142 -4.71 -4.74 -18.93
CA GLY A 142 -6.16 -4.49 -18.90
C GLY A 142 -6.57 -3.43 -17.87
N LEU A 143 -6.01 -3.48 -16.66
CA LEU A 143 -6.25 -2.46 -15.63
C LEU A 143 -5.74 -1.09 -16.07
N SER A 144 -4.53 -1.03 -16.63
CA SER A 144 -3.92 0.19 -17.18
C SER A 144 -4.81 0.82 -18.26
N GLN A 145 -5.37 0.02 -19.18
CA GLN A 145 -6.28 0.49 -20.21
C GLN A 145 -7.60 1.02 -19.63
N LYS A 146 -8.22 0.29 -18.69
CA LYS A 146 -9.47 0.71 -18.04
C LYS A 146 -9.31 2.01 -17.25
N MET A 147 -8.17 2.17 -16.59
CA MET A 147 -7.84 3.39 -15.86
C MET A 147 -7.30 4.50 -16.77
N ASN A 148 -6.99 4.22 -18.05
CA ASN A 148 -6.29 5.13 -18.96
C ASN A 148 -5.03 5.75 -18.33
N VAL A 149 -4.24 4.91 -17.66
CA VAL A 149 -2.97 5.28 -17.00
C VAL A 149 -1.89 4.35 -17.51
N GLU A 150 -0.73 4.89 -17.88
CA GLU A 150 0.43 4.07 -18.29
C GLU A 150 0.88 3.12 -17.18
N ILE A 151 1.15 1.86 -17.54
CA ILE A 151 1.63 0.83 -16.61
C ILE A 151 2.81 1.34 -15.77
N ALA A 152 3.73 2.11 -16.37
CA ALA A 152 4.91 2.61 -15.69
C ALA A 152 4.57 3.53 -14.51
N LYS A 153 3.65 4.49 -14.72
CA LYS A 153 3.22 5.44 -13.69
C LYS A 153 2.57 4.74 -12.52
N PHE A 154 1.79 3.70 -12.79
CA PHE A 154 0.99 3.05 -11.76
C PHE A 154 1.72 1.89 -11.06
N PHE A 155 2.39 1.01 -11.82
CA PHE A 155 2.88 -0.28 -11.32
C PHE A 155 4.41 -0.44 -11.29
N ILE A 156 5.20 0.41 -11.98
CA ILE A 156 6.66 0.23 -12.07
C ILE A 156 7.44 1.13 -11.10
N ILE A 157 6.98 2.35 -10.80
CA ILE A 157 7.72 3.32 -9.97
C ILE A 157 7.82 2.91 -8.48
N GLN A 158 7.18 1.80 -8.10
CA GLN A 158 6.89 1.39 -6.72
C GLN A 158 8.09 1.09 -5.78
N PRO A 159 9.22 0.47 -6.21
CA PRO A 159 10.19 -0.07 -5.24
C PRO A 159 10.86 0.99 -4.34
N ALA A 160 11.27 2.13 -4.91
CA ALA A 160 11.97 3.18 -4.16
C ALA A 160 11.04 3.88 -3.15
N MET A 161 9.75 4.02 -3.46
CA MET A 161 8.78 4.67 -2.58
C MET A 161 8.39 3.76 -1.41
N ILE A 162 8.37 2.45 -1.64
CA ILE A 162 8.13 1.44 -0.60
C ILE A 162 9.27 1.43 0.44
N GLU A 163 10.52 1.63 0.02
CA GLU A 163 11.67 1.72 0.93
C GLU A 163 11.61 2.97 1.82
N VAL A 164 11.25 4.13 1.26
CA VAL A 164 11.12 5.38 2.03
C VAL A 164 10.04 5.27 3.11
N VAL A 165 8.86 4.72 2.79
CA VAL A 165 7.77 4.54 3.78
C VAL A 165 8.21 3.66 4.95
N VAL A 166 9.01 2.64 4.65
CA VAL A 166 9.56 1.76 5.68
C VAL A 166 10.58 2.47 6.55
N GLU A 167 11.46 3.27 5.96
CA GLU A 167 12.48 3.99 6.71
C GLU A 167 11.85 5.08 7.58
N ASP A 168 10.83 5.79 7.11
CA ASP A 168 10.07 6.75 7.93
C ASP A 168 9.34 6.08 9.10
N VAL A 169 8.65 4.95 8.85
CA VAL A 169 7.86 4.26 9.89
C VAL A 169 8.73 3.47 10.86
N LEU A 170 9.84 2.89 10.41
CA LEU A 170 10.76 2.11 11.26
C LEU A 170 11.85 2.97 11.90
N GLY A 171 12.21 4.10 11.28
CA GLY A 171 13.17 5.08 11.79
C GLY A 171 12.57 6.10 12.75
N GLY A 172 11.24 6.22 12.81
CA GLY A 172 10.50 7.00 13.80
C GLY A 172 10.53 6.41 15.22
N LYS A 173 11.73 6.18 15.76
CA LYS A 173 12.13 6.12 17.17
C LYS A 173 13.67 6.00 17.25
N SER A 174 14.33 7.08 16.89
CA SER A 174 15.63 7.45 17.45
C SER A 174 15.68 8.97 17.61
N ASP A 175 14.63 9.54 18.21
CA ASP A 175 14.83 10.72 19.05
C ASP A 175 15.36 10.16 20.39
N ASP A 176 16.59 9.64 20.36
CA ASP A 176 17.39 9.61 21.58
C ASP A 176 17.83 11.06 21.75
N ASP A 177 17.00 11.78 22.51
CA ASP A 177 17.38 12.99 23.24
C ASP A 177 18.58 12.64 24.13
N ASP A 178 19.78 12.59 23.56
CA ASP A 178 21.03 12.77 24.30
C ASP A 178 21.38 14.26 24.29
N ASP A 179 20.43 15.09 24.73
CA ASP A 179 20.72 16.37 25.34
C ASP A 179 21.12 16.07 26.80
N ASP A 180 22.40 15.77 27.02
CA ASP A 180 23.12 15.96 28.28
C ASP A 180 24.62 16.10 27.96
N ASP A 181 24.94 17.07 27.10
CA ASP A 181 26.17 17.85 27.25
C ASP A 181 25.97 18.70 28.50
N ASP A 182 26.53 18.31 29.64
CA ASP A 182 27.02 19.27 30.64
C ASP A 182 28.05 18.64 31.60
N ASP A 183 29.13 19.41 31.75
CA ASP A 183 30.09 19.45 32.84
C ASP A 183 31.31 18.51 32.84
N LEU A 184 32.27 18.99 32.05
CA LEU A 184 33.71 19.07 32.33
C LEU A 184 34.07 19.05 33.83
N ASP A 185 34.48 17.89 34.34
CA ASP A 185 35.22 17.82 35.60
C ASP A 185 36.65 18.34 35.40
N GLY A 186 36.92 19.42 36.14
CA GLY A 186 38.14 20.20 36.13
C GLY A 186 39.41 19.40 36.38
N LEU A 187 40.39 19.72 35.56
CA LEU A 187 41.81 19.59 35.85
C LEU A 187 42.12 20.30 37.18
N ASP A 188 42.67 19.57 38.14
CA ASP A 188 43.58 20.10 39.14
C ASP A 188 44.59 19.00 39.50
N ASP A 189 45.79 19.10 38.92
CA ASP A 189 47.05 18.50 39.38
C ASP A 189 48.11 19.62 39.46
#